data_AF-A0AA41XKN1-F1
#
_entry.id   AF-A0AA41XKN1-F1
#
_cell.length_a   1.000
_cell.length_b   1.000
_cell.length_c   1.000
_cell.angle_alpha   90.00
_cell.angle_beta   90.00
_cell.angle_gamma   90.00
#
_symmetry.space_group_name_H-M   'P 1'
#
loop_
_entity.id
_entity.type
_entity.pdbx_description
1 polymer ?
#
loop_
_entity_poly.entity_id
_entity_poly.type
_entity_poly.pdbx_seq_one_letter_code
_entity_poly.pdbx_strand_id
1 'polypeptide(L)'
;MVSLLVHAVLGLSVIGWIVASNSTVFSRPAGGPLFSPLECVYYVVGIASVVLGWWFNIHFVQQYAQGSTNPIWGPGSWSDYIRLMFTNPAASSASQDYTIANVILLPLFTIVDGYRRGLRRPWLYFVSSLFTSFAFAFAFYFATMERQRRHERSAAARTPVDA
;
A
#
# COMPACT_ATOMS: atom_id res chain seq x y z
N MET A 1 -18.03 7.28 -10.68
CA MET A 1 -17.94 5.80 -10.77
C MET A 1 -16.78 5.34 -11.65
N VAL A 2 -16.62 5.85 -12.88
CA VAL A 2 -15.48 5.49 -13.75
C VAL A 2 -14.13 5.73 -13.07
N SER A 3 -13.95 6.86 -12.37
CA SER A 3 -12.73 7.16 -11.62
C SER A 3 -12.36 6.08 -10.60
N LEU A 4 -13.33 5.54 -9.86
CA LEU A 4 -13.09 4.47 -8.89
C LEU A 4 -12.67 3.16 -9.57
N LEU A 5 -13.28 2.81 -10.70
CA LEU A 5 -12.88 1.62 -11.47
C LEU A 5 -11.46 1.76 -12.00
N VAL A 6 -11.10 2.94 -12.51
CA VAL A 6 -9.72 3.23 -12.95
C VAL A 6 -8.74 3.09 -11.78
N HIS A 7 -9.07 3.63 -10.60
CA HIS A 7 -8.22 3.46 -9.40
C HIS A 7 -8.08 2.00 -8.99
N ALA A 8 -9.15 1.21 -9.05
CA ALA A 8 -9.10 -0.22 -8.72
C ALA A 8 -8.18 -0.99 -9.68
N VAL A 9 -8.30 -0.74 -10.99
CA VAL A 9 -7.43 -1.36 -12.00
C VAL A 9 -5.97 -0.97 -11.80
N LEU A 10 -5.69 0.32 -11.56
CA LEU A 10 -4.33 0.80 -11.30
C LEU A 10 -3.75 0.19 -10.01
N GLY A 11 -4.54 0.13 -8.94
CA GLY A 11 -4.14 -0.48 -7.67
C GLY A 11 -3.79 -1.95 -7.83
N LEU A 12 -4.67 -2.74 -8.47
CA LEU A 12 -4.41 -4.15 -8.74
C LEU A 12 -3.19 -4.35 -9.66
N SER A 13 -3.02 -3.49 -10.66
CA SER A 13 -1.86 -3.54 -11.57
C SER A 13 -0.55 -3.28 -10.83
N VAL A 14 -0.51 -2.30 -9.93
CA VAL A 14 0.67 -1.99 -9.11
C VAL A 14 0.98 -3.14 -8.14
N ILE A 15 -0.03 -3.71 -7.48
CA ILE A 15 0.15 -4.89 -6.62
C ILE A 15 0.71 -6.06 -7.42
N GLY A 16 0.10 -6.36 -8.58
CA GLY A 16 0.56 -7.42 -9.47
C GLY A 16 2.00 -7.20 -9.93
N TRP A 17 2.37 -5.96 -10.22
CA TRP A 17 3.74 -5.61 -10.58
C TRP A 17 4.72 -5.83 -9.42
N ILE A 18 4.38 -5.39 -8.20
CA ILE A 18 5.21 -5.64 -7.01
C ILE A 18 5.47 -7.14 -6.83
N VAL A 19 4.41 -7.96 -6.93
CA VAL A 19 4.50 -9.41 -6.78
C VAL A 19 5.35 -10.04 -7.89
N ALA A 20 5.10 -9.64 -9.15
CA ALA A 20 5.83 -10.17 -10.29
C ALA A 20 7.32 -9.82 -10.26
N SER A 21 7.69 -8.59 -9.85
CA SER A 21 9.10 -8.19 -9.78
C SER A 21 9.85 -8.88 -8.63
N ASN A 22 9.13 -9.32 -7.59
CA ASN A 22 9.67 -9.92 -6.37
C ASN A 22 9.20 -11.37 -6.19
N SER A 23 9.03 -12.11 -7.29
CA SER A 23 8.48 -13.49 -7.27
C SER A 23 9.22 -14.44 -6.32
N THR A 24 10.54 -14.25 -6.14
CA THR A 24 11.34 -15.01 -5.17
C THR A 24 10.92 -14.73 -3.73
N VAL A 25 10.63 -13.47 -3.40
CA VAL A 25 10.14 -13.07 -2.07
C VAL A 25 8.74 -13.62 -1.82
N PHE A 26 7.88 -13.58 -2.83
CA PHE A 26 6.50 -14.08 -2.71
C PHE A 26 6.38 -15.60 -2.87
N SER A 27 7.48 -16.30 -3.22
CA SER A 27 7.53 -17.76 -3.24
C SER A 27 7.36 -18.35 -1.83
N ARG A 28 7.14 -19.66 -1.74
CA ARG A 28 7.00 -20.34 -0.45
C ARG A 28 8.36 -20.36 0.27
N PRO A 29 8.46 -19.89 1.53
CA PRO A 29 9.68 -20.05 2.31
C PRO A 29 10.06 -21.52 2.50
N ALA A 30 11.36 -21.82 2.46
CA ALA A 30 11.85 -23.17 2.67
C ALA A 30 11.67 -23.57 4.15
N GLY A 31 10.86 -24.60 4.40
CA GLY A 31 10.50 -25.05 5.75
C GLY A 31 9.43 -24.18 6.42
N GLY A 32 8.40 -24.82 6.97
CA GLY A 32 7.33 -24.17 7.72
C GLY A 32 6.06 -23.80 6.90
N PRO A 33 5.14 -23.03 7.52
CA PRO A 33 3.86 -22.66 6.92
C PRO A 33 4.01 -21.62 5.80
N LEU A 34 3.04 -21.55 4.89
CA LEU A 34 3.06 -20.60 3.76
C LEU A 34 3.07 -19.13 4.22
N PHE A 35 2.38 -18.84 5.33
CA PHE A 35 2.31 -17.51 5.95
C PHE A 35 2.63 -17.63 7.43
N SER A 36 3.31 -16.63 7.98
CA SER A 36 3.45 -16.47 9.43
C SER A 36 2.20 -15.81 10.02
N PRO A 37 1.93 -15.96 11.32
CA PRO A 37 0.83 -15.24 11.98
C PRO A 37 0.93 -13.72 11.76
N LEU A 38 2.14 -13.16 11.76
CA LEU A 38 2.37 -11.74 11.55
C LEU A 38 2.08 -11.30 10.10
N GLU A 39 2.45 -12.10 9.10
CA GLU A 39 2.05 -11.87 7.70
C GLU A 39 0.52 -11.83 7.58
N CYS A 40 -0.18 -12.77 8.21
CA CYS A 40 -1.64 -12.80 8.20
C CYS A 40 -2.24 -11.53 8.81
N VAL A 41 -1.70 -11.04 9.94
CA VAL A 41 -2.16 -9.78 10.56
C VAL A 41 -1.98 -8.61 9.59
N TYR A 42 -0.83 -8.49 8.94
CA TYR A 42 -0.59 -7.41 7.98
C TYR A 42 -1.55 -7.49 6.78
N TYR A 43 -1.76 -8.67 6.20
CA TYR A 43 -2.71 -8.81 5.09
C TYR A 43 -4.15 -8.48 5.51
N VAL A 44 -4.60 -8.96 6.67
CA VAL A 44 -5.95 -8.68 7.17
C VAL A 44 -6.15 -7.19 7.42
N VAL A 45 -5.22 -6.53 8.11
CA VAL A 45 -5.27 -5.08 8.37
C VAL A 45 -5.23 -4.29 7.05
N GLY A 46 -4.35 -4.68 6.13
CA GLY A 46 -4.23 -4.07 4.82
C GLY A 46 -5.55 -4.17 4.03
N ILE A 47 -6.11 -5.37 3.88
CA ILE A 47 -7.37 -5.60 3.16
C ILE A 47 -8.52 -4.82 3.80
N ALA A 48 -8.65 -4.88 5.14
CA ALA A 48 -9.67 -4.13 5.86
C ALA A 48 -9.56 -2.62 5.59
N SER A 49 -8.34 -2.07 5.56
CA SER A 49 -8.13 -0.66 5.26
C SER A 49 -8.57 -0.26 3.85
N VAL A 50 -8.38 -1.13 2.85
CA VAL A 50 -8.85 -0.89 1.48
C VAL A 50 -10.37 -0.92 1.45
N VAL A 51 -11.01 -1.92 2.07
CA VAL A 51 -12.48 -2.04 2.11
C VAL A 51 -13.13 -0.80 2.76
N LEU A 52 -12.62 -0.38 3.92
CA LEU A 52 -13.11 0.81 4.61
C LEU A 52 -12.87 2.09 3.80
N GLY A 53 -11.66 2.27 3.27
CA GLY A 53 -11.33 3.42 2.43
C GLY A 53 -12.22 3.49 1.18
N TRP A 54 -12.51 2.35 0.57
CA TRP A 54 -13.37 2.27 -0.60
C TRP A 54 -14.82 2.67 -0.29
N TRP A 55 -15.33 2.25 0.87
CA TRP A 55 -16.65 2.67 1.34
C TRP A 55 -16.74 4.20 1.44
N PHE A 56 -15.76 4.86 2.07
CA PHE A 56 -15.72 6.32 2.17
C PHE A 56 -15.57 6.99 0.80
N ASN A 57 -14.72 6.46 -0.10
CA ASN A 57 -14.53 7.01 -1.44
C ASN A 57 -15.80 6.93 -2.30
N ILE A 58 -16.58 5.85 -2.18
CA ILE A 58 -17.87 5.71 -2.85
C ILE A 58 -18.84 6.79 -2.36
N HIS A 59 -18.97 6.97 -1.05
CA HIS A 59 -19.86 7.98 -0.46
C HIS A 59 -19.43 9.39 -0.87
N PHE A 60 -18.13 9.68 -0.87
CA PHE A 60 -17.60 10.94 -1.37
C PHE A 60 -18.03 11.19 -2.82
N VAL A 61 -17.80 10.24 -3.73
CA VAL A 61 -18.18 10.44 -5.14
C VAL A 61 -19.70 10.57 -5.30
N GLN A 62 -20.49 9.78 -4.56
CA GLN A 62 -21.96 9.86 -4.62
C GLN A 62 -22.52 11.19 -4.11
N GLN A 63 -21.90 11.76 -3.08
CA GLN A 63 -22.35 13.01 -2.46
C GLN A 63 -21.89 14.25 -3.24
N TYR A 64 -20.63 14.27 -3.69
CA TYR A 64 -19.98 15.48 -4.19
C TYR A 64 -19.87 15.56 -5.71
N ALA A 65 -19.97 14.45 -6.46
CA ALA A 65 -19.91 14.49 -7.92
C ALA A 65 -21.25 14.94 -8.52
N GLN A 66 -21.54 16.24 -8.44
CA GLN A 66 -22.71 16.86 -9.06
C GLN A 66 -22.30 17.64 -10.32
N GLY A 67 -22.82 17.26 -11.49
CA GLY A 67 -22.54 17.95 -12.75
C GLY A 67 -21.24 17.50 -13.42
N SER A 68 -20.36 18.46 -13.77
CA SER A 68 -19.15 18.19 -14.55
C SER A 68 -18.23 17.15 -13.88
N THR A 69 -17.86 16.12 -14.63
CA THR A 69 -17.23 14.87 -14.16
C THR A 69 -15.72 14.87 -14.29
N ASN A 70 -15.06 16.03 -14.22
CA ASN A 70 -13.60 16.06 -14.30
C ASN A 70 -12.99 15.41 -13.03
N PRO A 71 -12.17 14.36 -13.17
CA PRO A 71 -11.64 13.63 -12.02
C PRO A 71 -10.57 14.41 -11.24
N ILE A 72 -10.00 15.46 -11.83
CA ILE A 72 -8.89 16.22 -11.26
C ILE A 72 -9.42 17.49 -10.55
N TRP A 73 -10.34 18.24 -11.16
CA TRP A 73 -10.88 19.49 -10.61
C TRP A 73 -12.40 19.60 -10.61
N GLY A 74 -12.94 20.40 -9.68
CA GLY A 74 -14.38 20.62 -9.50
C GLY A 74 -15.05 19.68 -8.48
N PRO A 75 -16.38 19.73 -8.34
CA PRO A 75 -17.11 18.95 -7.32
C PRO A 75 -16.89 17.43 -7.46
N GLY A 76 -16.56 16.77 -6.35
CA GLY A 76 -16.34 15.31 -6.35
C GLY A 76 -15.07 14.86 -7.06
N SER A 77 -14.18 15.79 -7.39
CA SER A 77 -12.85 15.53 -7.97
C SER A 77 -11.78 15.30 -6.90
N TRP A 78 -10.58 14.92 -7.33
CA TRP A 78 -9.42 14.83 -6.45
C TRP A 78 -9.10 16.16 -5.72
N SER A 79 -9.15 17.30 -6.40
CA SER A 79 -8.89 18.60 -5.75
C SER A 79 -9.91 18.92 -4.65
N ASP A 80 -11.17 18.54 -4.84
CA ASP A 80 -12.24 18.75 -3.87
C ASP A 80 -12.07 17.82 -2.66
N TYR A 81 -11.69 16.55 -2.90
CA TYR A 81 -11.31 15.63 -1.83
C TYR A 81 -10.19 16.19 -0.95
N ILE A 82 -9.11 16.69 -1.57
CA ILE A 82 -8.00 17.32 -0.84
C ILE A 82 -8.48 18.57 -0.09
N ARG A 83 -9.32 19.41 -0.69
CA ARG A 83 -9.87 20.58 0.01
C ARG A 83 -10.64 20.17 1.28
N LEU A 84 -11.48 19.13 1.20
CA LEU A 84 -12.26 18.64 2.33
C LEU A 84 -11.39 18.06 3.46
N MET A 85 -10.24 17.45 3.12
CA MET A 85 -9.24 17.00 4.10
C MET A 85 -8.72 18.14 4.99
N PHE A 86 -8.81 19.40 4.55
CA PHE A 86 -8.36 20.59 5.28
C PHE A 86 -9.51 21.54 5.67
N THR A 87 -10.74 21.03 5.76
CA THR A 87 -11.93 21.89 5.97
C THR A 87 -12.01 22.56 7.34
N ASN A 88 -11.30 22.06 8.36
CA ASN A 88 -11.26 22.62 9.71
C ASN A 88 -9.96 22.18 10.43
N PRO A 89 -9.59 22.79 11.57
CA PRO A 89 -8.33 22.49 12.25
C PRO A 89 -8.13 21.01 12.66
N ALA A 90 -9.20 20.32 13.06
CA ALA A 90 -9.10 18.91 13.44
C ALA A 90 -8.83 18.01 12.22
N ALA A 91 -9.55 18.26 11.11
CA ALA A 91 -9.30 17.57 9.84
C ALA A 91 -7.89 17.88 9.31
N SER A 92 -7.47 19.15 9.35
CA SER A 92 -6.15 19.58 8.92
C SER A 92 -5.02 18.93 9.71
N SER A 93 -5.19 18.75 11.03
CA SER A 93 -4.23 18.06 11.89
C SER A 93 -3.97 16.63 11.41
N ALA A 94 -5.04 15.84 11.25
CA ALA A 94 -4.93 14.46 10.76
C ALA A 94 -4.39 14.38 9.32
N SER A 95 -4.83 15.30 8.45
CA SER A 95 -4.44 15.33 7.04
C SER A 95 -2.98 15.72 6.84
N GLN A 96 -2.43 16.61 7.68
CA GLN A 96 -1.02 16.96 7.67
C GLN A 96 -0.15 15.76 8.03
N ASP A 97 -0.49 15.02 9.09
CA ASP A 97 0.23 13.80 9.48
C ASP A 97 0.17 12.74 8.37
N TYR A 98 -1.03 12.50 7.82
CA TYR A 98 -1.20 11.60 6.68
C TYR A 98 -0.33 12.01 5.48
N THR A 99 -0.30 13.30 5.15
CA THR A 99 0.44 13.80 3.99
C THR A 99 1.95 13.62 4.17
N ILE A 100 2.48 14.00 5.34
CA ILE A 100 3.91 13.82 5.64
C ILE A 100 4.26 12.34 5.65
N ALA A 101 3.45 11.52 6.32
CA ALA A 101 3.72 10.09 6.42
C ALA A 101 3.65 9.40 5.05
N ASN A 102 2.68 9.73 4.20
CA ASN A 102 2.46 9.07 2.91
C ASN A 102 3.39 9.58 1.80
N VAL A 103 3.59 10.89 1.70
CA VAL A 103 4.30 11.50 0.56
C VAL A 103 5.80 11.67 0.84
N ILE A 104 6.21 11.72 2.11
CA ILE A 104 7.61 11.91 2.49
C ILE A 104 8.15 10.64 3.14
N LEU A 105 7.59 10.20 4.27
CA LEU A 105 8.19 9.13 5.06
C LEU A 105 8.07 7.75 4.39
N LEU A 106 6.89 7.40 3.87
CA LEU A 106 6.66 6.11 3.22
C LEU A 106 7.61 5.87 2.04
N PRO A 107 7.76 6.78 1.04
CA PRO A 107 8.70 6.55 -0.04
C PRO A 107 10.14 6.50 0.47
N LEU A 108 10.56 7.40 1.36
CA LEU A 108 11.92 7.34 1.91
C LEU A 108 12.20 6.00 2.60
N PHE A 109 11.29 5.56 3.46
CA PHE A 109 11.41 4.31 4.19
C PHE A 109 11.41 3.10 3.25
N THR A 110 10.37 2.94 2.44
CA THR A 110 10.21 1.76 1.57
C THR A 110 11.31 1.66 0.53
N ILE A 111 11.72 2.78 -0.08
CA ILE A 111 12.77 2.79 -1.10
C ILE A 111 14.12 2.44 -0.49
N VAL A 112 14.53 3.12 0.58
CA VAL A 112 15.85 2.92 1.19
C VAL A 112 15.96 1.53 1.82
N ASP A 113 14.98 1.14 2.65
CA ASP A 113 14.98 -0.18 3.30
C ASP A 113 14.79 -1.30 2.27
N GLY A 114 13.94 -1.10 1.26
CA GLY A 114 13.65 -2.12 0.26
C GLY A 114 14.87 -2.45 -0.60
N TYR A 115 15.63 -1.44 -1.04
CA TYR A 115 16.88 -1.69 -1.75
C TYR A 115 17.94 -2.33 -0.85
N ARG A 116 18.03 -1.96 0.43
CA ARG A 116 18.95 -2.61 1.40
C ARG A 116 18.64 -4.09 1.59
N ARG A 117 17.38 -4.50 1.44
CA ARG A 117 16.92 -5.90 1.51
C ARG A 117 16.98 -6.65 0.18
N GLY A 118 17.44 -6.01 -0.89
CA GLY A 118 17.48 -6.61 -2.23
C GLY A 118 16.10 -6.74 -2.91
N LEU A 119 15.08 -5.99 -2.46
CA LEU A 119 13.79 -5.94 -3.14
C LEU A 119 13.91 -5.22 -4.48
N ARG A 120 13.18 -5.71 -5.48
CA ARG A 120 13.06 -5.06 -6.80
C ARG A 120 11.94 -4.03 -6.78
N ARG A 121 12.24 -2.83 -7.29
CA ARG A 121 11.29 -1.72 -7.48
C ARG A 121 10.51 -1.34 -6.20
N PRO A 122 11.17 -1.12 -5.04
CA PRO A 122 10.49 -0.81 -3.78
C PRO A 122 9.70 0.51 -3.79
N TRP A 123 10.00 1.44 -4.71
CA TRP A 123 9.20 2.65 -4.91
C TRP A 123 7.74 2.36 -5.29
N LEU A 124 7.43 1.15 -5.80
CA LEU A 124 6.07 0.74 -6.09
C LEU A 124 5.18 0.66 -4.85
N TYR A 125 5.73 0.48 -3.64
CA TYR A 125 4.94 0.52 -2.41
C TYR A 125 4.37 1.92 -2.16
N PHE A 126 5.15 2.97 -2.39
CA PHE A 126 4.62 4.34 -2.40
C PHE A 126 3.57 4.52 -3.51
N VAL A 127 3.83 4.06 -4.74
CA VAL A 127 2.84 4.18 -5.82
C VAL A 127 1.55 3.42 -5.50
N SER A 128 1.63 2.30 -4.79
CA SER A 128 0.45 1.55 -4.35
C SER A 128 -0.43 2.35 -3.39
N SER A 129 0.16 3.22 -2.56
CA SER A 129 -0.60 4.04 -1.61
C SER A 129 -1.48 5.08 -2.29
N LEU A 130 -1.15 5.46 -3.54
CA LEU A 130 -1.93 6.39 -4.35
C LEU A 130 -3.24 5.79 -4.87
N PHE A 131 -3.31 4.46 -5.01
CA PHE A 131 -4.45 3.78 -5.62
C PHE A 131 -5.23 2.85 -4.67
N THR A 132 -4.63 2.48 -3.55
CA THR A 132 -5.24 1.58 -2.56
C THR A 132 -5.61 2.36 -1.31
N SER A 133 -4.76 2.30 -0.28
CA SER A 133 -4.77 3.18 0.87
C SER A 133 -3.34 3.31 1.41
N PHE A 134 -3.07 4.38 2.13
CA PHE A 134 -1.81 4.55 2.87
C PHE A 134 -1.51 3.37 3.81
N ALA A 135 -2.51 2.91 4.55
CA ALA A 135 -2.36 1.80 5.48
C ALA A 135 -2.07 0.48 4.76
N PHE A 136 -2.71 0.23 3.61
CA PHE A 136 -2.45 -0.95 2.80
C PHE A 136 -1.01 -0.98 2.31
N ALA A 137 -0.49 0.14 1.80
CA ALA A 137 0.89 0.21 1.32
C ALA A 137 1.91 -0.16 2.41
N PHE A 138 1.72 0.37 3.63
CA PHE A 138 2.54 0.00 4.78
C PHE A 138 2.39 -1.47 5.15
N ALA A 139 1.16 -1.95 5.30
CA ALA A 139 0.90 -3.34 5.68
C ALA A 139 1.46 -4.33 4.64
N PHE A 140 1.34 -4.01 3.36
CA PHE A 140 1.88 -4.83 2.28
C PHE A 140 3.41 -4.82 2.26
N TYR A 141 4.03 -3.66 2.54
CA TYR A 141 5.47 -3.58 2.71
C TYR A 141 5.95 -4.40 3.92
N PHE A 142 5.28 -4.31 5.06
CA PHE A 142 5.62 -5.09 6.26
C PHE A 142 5.48 -6.60 6.04
N ALA A 143 4.42 -7.04 5.34
CA ALA A 143 4.26 -8.44 4.95
C ALA A 143 5.43 -8.90 4.06
N THR A 144 5.87 -8.04 3.13
CA THR A 144 7.01 -8.34 2.25
C THR A 144 8.33 -8.41 3.02
N MET A 145 8.58 -7.48 3.95
CA MET A 145 9.76 -7.51 4.80
C MET A 145 9.80 -8.77 5.67
N GLU A 146 8.68 -9.14 6.26
CA GLU A 146 8.58 -10.36 7.08
C GLU A 146 8.86 -11.60 6.23
N ARG A 147 8.31 -11.65 5.02
CA ARG A 147 8.55 -12.76 4.10
C ARG A 147 10.00 -12.86 3.66
N GLN A 148 10.62 -11.74 3.31
CA GLN A 148 12.05 -11.65 2.97
C GLN A 148 12.92 -12.15 4.13
N ARG A 149 12.64 -11.69 5.36
CA ARG A 149 13.33 -12.14 6.59
C ARG A 149 13.21 -13.65 6.77
N ARG A 150 12.05 -14.24 6.48
CA ARG A 150 11.85 -15.69 6.55
C ARG A 150 12.71 -16.45 5.53
N HIS A 151 12.81 -15.95 4.30
CA HIS A 151 13.71 -16.54 3.29
C HIS A 151 15.17 -16.50 3.73
N GLU A 152 15.64 -15.38 4.29
CA GLU A 152 17.01 -15.21 4.79
C GLU A 152 17.30 -16.19 5.94
N ARG A 153 16.38 -16.34 6.90
CA ARG A 153 16.52 -17.31 8.00
C ARG A 153 16.59 -18.75 7.50
N SER A 154 15.73 -19.13 6.56
CA SER A 154 15.73 -20.46 5.97
C SER A 154 16.96 -20.73 5.10
N ALA A 155 17.58 -19.69 4.52
CA ALA A 155 18.85 -19.82 3.83
C ALA A 155 19.99 -20.05 4.83
N ALA A 156 20.09 -19.22 5.88
CA ALA A 156 21.12 -19.35 6.92
C ALA A 156 21.07 -20.69 7.67
N ALA A 157 19.88 -21.24 7.91
CA ALA A 157 19.71 -22.53 8.56
C ALA A 157 20.18 -23.73 7.71
N ARG A 158 20.34 -23.57 6.40
CA ARG A 158 20.83 -24.63 5.50
C ARG A 158 22.35 -24.70 5.42
N THR A 159 23.05 -23.60 5.74
CA THR A 159 24.52 -23.49 5.67
C THR A 159 25.35 -24.21 6.75
N PRO A 160 24.86 -24.76 7.89
CA PRO A 160 25.77 -25.28 8.93
C PRO A 160 26.30 -26.73 8.79
N VAL A 161 26.02 -27.47 7.71
CA VAL A 161 26.35 -28.93 7.66
C VAL A 161 27.43 -29.31 6.63
N ASP A 162 27.85 -28.39 5.75
CA ASP A 162 28.80 -28.68 4.66
C ASP A 162 30.19 -28.03 4.84
N ALA A 163 30.61 -27.70 6.06
CA ALA A 163 31.95 -27.19 6.40
C ALA A 163 32.60 -28.03 7.51
#